data_AF-A0A6C7XK07-F1
#
_entry.id   AF-A0A6C7XK07-F1
#
_cell.length_a   1.000
_cell.length_b   1.000
_cell.length_c   1.000
_cell.angle_alpha   90.00
_cell.angle_beta   90.00
_cell.angle_gamma   90.00
#
_symmetry.space_group_name_H-M   'P 1'
#
loop_
_entity.id
_entity.type
_entity.pdbx_description
1 polymer ?
#
loop_
_entity_poly.entity_id
_entity_poly.type
_entity_poly.pdbx_seq_one_letter_code
_entity_poly.pdbx_strand_id
1 'polypeptide(L)'
;NTGFSSITKQAKFLLLNSIKNEKLFTNIEIDEFIKTRTEINAIGKNIYQLLKILRSGNSVKINENNLNKTMDNIRDKIDILSDQLGAIIEKNNERI
;
A
#
# COMPACT_ATOMS: atom_id res chain seq x y z
N ASN A 1 19.75 8.80 -4.94
CA ASN A 1 20.07 7.68 -4.04
C ASN A 1 19.07 6.57 -4.34
N THR A 2 19.48 5.40 -4.82
CA THR A 2 18.62 4.33 -5.37
C THR A 2 18.22 3.26 -4.35
N GLY A 3 18.58 3.46 -3.08
CA GLY A 3 18.30 2.52 -1.98
C GLY A 3 19.22 1.30 -1.93
N PHE A 4 20.27 1.24 -2.75
CA PHE A 4 21.25 0.16 -2.71
C PHE A 4 22.36 0.44 -1.69
N SER A 5 22.67 -0.56 -0.86
CA SER A 5 23.70 -0.46 0.19
C SER A 5 25.15 -0.55 -0.33
N SER A 6 25.35 -0.80 -1.63
CA SER A 6 26.68 -0.90 -2.25
C SER A 6 26.61 -0.55 -3.74
N ILE A 7 27.69 0.06 -4.23
CA ILE A 7 27.88 0.42 -5.63
C ILE A 7 27.85 -0.83 -6.53
N THR A 8 28.43 -1.94 -6.10
CA THR A 8 28.40 -3.21 -6.85
C THR A 8 26.97 -3.72 -7.05
N LYS A 9 26.12 -3.62 -6.01
CA LYS A 9 24.71 -4.00 -6.11
C LYS A 9 23.95 -3.09 -7.07
N GLN A 10 24.23 -1.78 -7.02
CA GLN A 10 23.64 -0.82 -7.94
C GLN A 10 24.08 -1.08 -9.40
N ALA A 11 25.37 -1.32 -9.64
CA ALA A 11 25.90 -1.63 -10.97
C ALA A 11 25.27 -2.92 -11.52
N LYS A 12 25.17 -3.97 -10.70
CA LYS A 12 24.50 -5.22 -11.08
C LYS A 12 23.03 -4.99 -11.43
N PHE A 13 22.31 -4.17 -10.66
CA PHE A 13 20.92 -3.81 -10.93
C PHE A 13 20.78 -3.09 -12.28
N LEU A 14 21.60 -2.06 -12.53
CA LEU A 14 21.58 -1.31 -13.78
C LEU A 14 21.89 -2.20 -15.00
N LEU A 15 22.91 -3.06 -14.89
CA LEU A 15 23.27 -3.99 -15.95
C LEU A 15 22.15 -4.97 -16.25
N LEU A 16 21.58 -5.62 -15.22
CA LEU A 16 20.46 -6.54 -15.40
C LEU A 16 19.24 -5.85 -16.01
N ASN A 17 18.95 -4.61 -15.60
CA ASN A 17 17.85 -3.83 -16.18
C ASN A 17 18.13 -3.32 -17.59
N SER A 18 19.38 -3.20 -18.01
CA SER A 18 19.69 -2.83 -19.40
C SER A 18 19.45 -3.98 -20.38
N ILE A 19 19.58 -5.24 -19.94
CA ILE A 19 19.52 -6.43 -20.81
C ILE A 19 18.20 -7.21 -20.71
N LYS A 20 17.42 -7.01 -19.65
CA LYS A 20 16.12 -7.66 -19.48
C LYS A 20 14.99 -6.84 -20.12
N ASN A 21 14.05 -7.54 -20.77
CA ASN A 21 12.79 -6.95 -21.23
C ASN A 21 11.90 -6.58 -20.04
N GLU A 22 11.82 -7.43 -19.02
CA GLU A 22 11.15 -7.11 -17.76
C GLU A 22 12.10 -6.40 -16.80
N LYS A 23 11.82 -5.12 -16.52
CA LYS A 23 12.64 -4.31 -15.62
C LYS A 23 12.40 -4.69 -14.16
N LEU A 24 13.48 -4.78 -13.39
CA LEU A 24 13.47 -5.01 -11.95
C LEU A 24 13.22 -3.70 -11.19
N PHE A 25 12.45 -3.79 -10.10
CA PHE A 25 12.20 -2.70 -9.16
C PHE A 25 13.43 -2.37 -8.31
N THR A 26 13.60 -1.10 -7.97
CA THR A 26 14.60 -0.64 -7.01
C THR A 26 14.21 -1.02 -5.57
N ASN A 27 15.16 -0.96 -4.64
CA ASN A 27 14.88 -1.21 -3.23
C ASN A 27 13.85 -0.22 -2.65
N ILE A 28 13.89 1.04 -3.09
CA ILE A 28 12.95 2.08 -2.63
C ILE A 28 11.51 1.70 -3.00
N GLU A 29 11.31 1.23 -4.23
CA GLU A 29 9.98 0.85 -4.72
C GLU A 29 9.45 -0.41 -4.02
N ILE A 30 10.34 -1.35 -3.71
CA ILE A 30 9.98 -2.53 -2.91
C ILE A 30 9.57 -2.10 -1.50
N ASP A 31 10.30 -1.15 -0.88
CA ASP A 31 9.97 -0.64 0.46
C ASP A 31 8.63 0.12 0.46
N GLU A 32 8.38 0.95 -0.56
CA GLU A 32 7.08 1.62 -0.75
C GLU A 32 5.95 0.60 -0.87
N PHE A 33 6.13 -0.43 -1.71
CA PHE A 33 5.14 -1.50 -1.84
C PHE A 33 4.87 -2.22 -0.51
N ILE A 34 5.91 -2.54 0.27
CA ILE A 34 5.76 -3.19 1.58
C ILE A 34 4.96 -2.29 2.56
N LYS A 35 5.21 -0.98 2.55
CA LYS A 35 4.46 -0.02 3.37
C LYS A 35 2.99 0.03 2.97
N THR A 36 2.71 0.22 1.68
CA THR A 36 1.35 0.20 1.12
C THR A 36 0.61 -1.09 1.49
N ARG A 37 1.24 -2.26 1.32
CA ARG A 37 0.67 -3.57 1.73
C ARG A 37 0.35 -3.62 3.23
N THR A 38 1.22 -3.07 4.06
CA THR A 38 1.04 -3.07 5.52
C THR A 38 -0.14 -2.21 5.93
N GLU A 39 -0.32 -1.06 5.28
CA GLU A 39 -1.47 -0.16 5.50
C GLU A 39 -2.79 -0.81 5.07
N ILE A 40 -2.83 -1.46 3.89
CA ILE A 40 -3.99 -2.24 3.43
C ILE A 40 -4.39 -3.29 4.46
N ASN A 41 -3.42 -4.04 5.01
CA ASN A 41 -3.68 -5.04 6.04
C ASN A 41 -4.26 -4.44 7.32
N ALA A 42 -3.81 -3.24 7.72
CA ALA A 42 -4.34 -2.55 8.89
C ALA A 42 -5.79 -2.11 8.67
N ILE A 43 -6.10 -1.57 7.48
CA ILE A 43 -7.47 -1.18 7.09
C ILE A 43 -8.39 -2.40 7.11
N GLY A 44 -7.96 -3.53 6.52
CA GLY A 44 -8.74 -4.78 6.52
C GLY A 44 -9.07 -5.29 7.93
N LYS A 45 -8.10 -5.20 8.86
CA LYS A 45 -8.34 -5.55 10.28
C LYS A 45 -9.37 -4.63 10.94
N ASN A 46 -9.29 -3.32 10.69
CA ASN A 46 -10.24 -2.35 11.24
C ASN A 46 -11.67 -2.59 10.71
N ILE A 47 -11.81 -2.84 9.40
CA ILE A 47 -13.10 -3.19 8.79
C ILE A 47 -13.65 -4.48 9.40
N TYR A 48 -12.80 -5.49 9.59
CA TYR A 48 -13.23 -6.75 10.20
C TYR A 48 -13.72 -6.57 11.65
N GLN A 49 -13.04 -5.75 12.46
CA GLN A 49 -13.47 -5.45 13.83
C GLN A 49 -14.83 -4.74 13.85
N LEU A 50 -15.04 -3.78 12.95
CA LEU A 50 -16.30 -3.07 12.78
C LEU A 50 -17.43 -4.04 12.40
N LEU A 51 -17.19 -4.94 11.44
CA LEU A 51 -18.14 -6.00 11.08
C LEU A 51 -18.46 -6.94 12.24
N LYS A 52 -17.47 -7.29 13.07
CA LYS A 52 -17.67 -8.13 14.25
C LYS A 52 -18.59 -7.46 15.28
N ILE A 53 -18.43 -6.14 15.49
CA ILE A 53 -19.29 -5.34 16.37
C ILE A 53 -20.72 -5.31 15.80
N LEU A 54 -20.89 -4.97 14.53
CA LEU A 54 -22.20 -4.91 13.86
C LEU A 54 -22.94 -6.26 13.89
N ARG A 55 -22.22 -7.37 13.66
CA ARG A 55 -22.80 -8.73 13.67
C ARG A 55 -23.09 -9.25 15.07
N SER A 56 -22.53 -8.67 16.12
CA SER A 56 -22.71 -9.17 17.49
C SER A 56 -24.12 -9.00 18.03
N GLY A 57 -25.01 -8.26 17.33
CA GLY A 57 -26.44 -8.18 17.61
C GLY A 57 -26.81 -7.54 18.95
N ASN A 58 -25.83 -7.24 19.79
CA ASN A 58 -26.01 -6.50 21.02
C ASN A 58 -26.40 -5.07 20.64
N SER A 59 -27.44 -4.56 21.29
CA SER A 59 -27.89 -3.17 21.32
C SER A 59 -26.84 -2.24 21.93
N VAL A 60 -25.60 -2.35 21.46
CA VAL A 60 -24.55 -1.38 21.69
C VAL A 60 -25.08 -0.10 21.09
N LYS A 61 -25.30 0.94 21.91
CA LYS A 61 -25.47 2.31 21.42
C LYS A 61 -24.20 2.63 20.64
N ILE A 62 -24.22 2.35 19.33
CA ILE A 62 -23.14 2.72 18.44
C ILE A 62 -23.13 4.24 18.47
N ASN A 63 -22.01 4.80 18.91
CA ASN A 63 -21.80 6.23 18.76
C ASN A 63 -21.63 6.50 17.27
N GLU A 64 -22.73 6.86 16.60
CA GLU A 64 -22.78 7.10 15.15
C GLU A 64 -21.72 8.09 14.69
N ASN A 65 -21.40 9.11 15.51
CA ASN A 65 -20.32 10.05 15.21
C ASN A 65 -18.94 9.38 15.17
N ASN A 66 -18.65 8.47 16.10
CA ASN A 66 -17.40 7.73 16.08
C ASN A 66 -17.36 6.72 14.93
N LEU A 67 -18.50 6.13 14.58
CA LEU A 67 -18.61 5.24 13.43
C LEU A 67 -18.36 6.00 12.12
N ASN A 68 -19.02 7.14 11.92
CA ASN A 68 -18.84 7.99 10.74
C ASN A 68 -17.38 8.45 10.61
N LYS A 69 -16.77 8.95 11.70
CA LYS A 69 -15.33 9.29 11.69
C LYS A 69 -14.43 8.10 11.35
N THR A 70 -14.78 6.90 11.79
CA THR A 70 -14.01 5.70 11.46
C THR A 70 -14.15 5.35 9.98
N MET A 71 -15.36 5.47 9.44
CA MET A 71 -15.64 5.22 8.02
C MET A 71 -14.97 6.27 7.12
N ASP A 72 -14.99 7.55 7.51
CA ASP A 72 -14.29 8.63 6.81
C ASP A 72 -12.78 8.38 6.80
N ASN A 73 -12.18 8.04 7.95
CA ASN A 73 -10.76 7.69 8.01
C ASN A 73 -10.40 6.46 7.17
N ILE A 74 -11.30 5.46 7.09
CA ILE A 74 -11.08 4.29 6.23
C ILE A 74 -11.13 4.72 4.76
N ARG A 75 -12.11 5.56 4.39
CA ARG A 75 -12.26 6.08 3.03
C ARG A 75 -11.04 6.89 2.61
N ASP A 76 -10.60 7.86 3.41
CA ASP A 76 -9.44 8.70 3.10
C ASP A 76 -8.18 7.85 2.88
N LYS A 77 -7.99 6.80 3.69
CA LYS A 77 -6.87 5.88 3.51
C LYS A 77 -6.98 5.02 2.25
N ILE A 78 -8.19 4.59 1.89
CA ILE A 78 -8.43 3.87 0.64
C ILE A 78 -8.11 4.76 -0.55
N ASP A 79 -8.53 6.04 -0.52
CA ASP A 79 -8.26 7.00 -1.59
C ASP A 79 -6.74 7.24 -1.74
N ILE A 80 -6.02 7.49 -0.63
CA ILE A 80 -4.55 7.62 -0.65
C ILE A 80 -3.87 6.37 -1.22
N LEU A 81 -4.29 5.18 -0.81
CA LEU A 81 -3.71 3.93 -1.31
C LEU A 81 -4.02 3.71 -2.79
N SER A 82 -5.20 4.11 -3.24
CA SER A 82 -5.61 4.02 -4.65
C SER A 82 -4.75 4.94 -5.51
N ASP A 83 -4.49 6.17 -5.06
CA ASP A 83 -3.60 7.12 -5.74
C ASP A 83 -2.15 6.61 -5.80
N GLN A 84 -1.64 6.08 -4.67
CA GLN A 84 -0.30 5.47 -4.62
C GLN A 84 -0.19 4.29 -5.59
N LEU A 85 -1.22 3.43 -5.65
CA LEU A 85 -1.24 2.30 -6.56
C LEU A 85 -1.31 2.75 -8.02
N GLY A 86 -2.10 3.79 -8.32
CA GLY A 86 -2.16 4.42 -9.63
C GLY A 86 -0.78 4.90 -10.10
N ALA A 87 -0.08 5.63 -9.24
CA ALA A 87 1.28 6.11 -9.53
C ALA A 87 2.29 4.97 -9.75
N ILE A 88 2.16 3.87 -9.00
CA ILE A 88 3.00 2.67 -9.20
C ILE A 88 2.69 2.02 -10.56
N ILE A 89 1.42 1.92 -10.94
CA ILE A 89 1.00 1.35 -12.22
C ILE A 89 1.49 2.20 -13.39
N GLU A 90 1.35 3.53 -13.32
CA GLU A 90 1.85 4.45 -14.35
C GLU A 90 3.36 4.31 -14.55
N LYS A 91 4.14 4.35 -13.46
CA LYS A 91 5.60 4.10 -13.52
C LYS A 91 5.95 2.72 -14.07
N ASN A 92 5.13 1.71 -13.85
CA ASN A 92 5.37 0.37 -14.38
C ASN A 92 5.06 0.31 -15.88
N ASN A 93 4.02 1.00 -16.34
CA ASN A 93 3.71 1.10 -17.77
C ASN A 93 4.79 1.86 -18.56
N GLU A 94 5.44 2.87 -17.95
CA GLU A 94 6.60 3.56 -18.55
C GLU A 94 7.85 2.66 -18.71
N ARG A 95 7.88 1.50 -18.04
CA ARG A 95 9.01 0.56 -18.04
C ARG A 95 8.90 -0.56 -19.09
N ILE A 96 7.68 -0.80 -19.60
CA ILE A 96 7.36 -1.79 -20.64
C ILE A 96 7.60 -1.16 -22.01
#